data_AF-A0A4Y9N5P8-F1
#
_entry.id   AF-A0A4Y9N5P8-F1
#
_cell.length_a   1.000
_cell.length_b   1.000
_cell.length_c   1.000
_cell.angle_alpha   90.00
_cell.angle_beta   90.00
_cell.angle_gamma   90.00
#
_symmetry.space_group_name_H-M   'P 1'
#
loop_
_entity.id
_entity.type
_entity.pdbx_description
1 polymer ?
#
loop_
_entity_poly.entity_id
_entity_poly.type
_entity_poly.pdbx_seq_one_letter_code
_entity_poly.pdbx_strand_id
1 'polypeptide(L)'
;MDSWSSGKSYEPYVGRWSRLVAAEFVGWLDRPPDGRWLDIGCGTGALTEAVLSSTAPTDLVGVDPSPGFVTHAAAHVPDPRARFVVGDARALPVADGWADTAVSGLVLNFVAARNHALREMRR
;
A
#
# COMPACT_ATOMS: atom_id res chain seq x y z
N MET A 1 -15.90 -18.47 -3.74
CA MET A 1 -14.64 -17.71 -3.81
C MET A 1 -14.90 -16.51 -4.66
N ASP A 2 -14.96 -15.32 -4.05
CA ASP A 2 -15.28 -14.09 -4.77
C ASP A 2 -14.16 -13.73 -5.75
N SER A 3 -14.54 -13.47 -7.00
CA SER A 3 -13.69 -13.09 -8.14
C SER A 3 -12.68 -11.96 -7.83
N TRP A 4 -12.98 -11.16 -6.80
CA TRP A 4 -12.24 -9.98 -6.35
C TRP A 4 -11.00 -10.28 -5.50
N SER A 5 -10.77 -11.52 -5.06
CA SER A 5 -9.58 -11.89 -4.28
C SER A 5 -8.35 -12.23 -5.14
N SER A 6 -8.43 -12.04 -6.46
CA SER A 6 -7.35 -12.33 -7.39
C SER A 6 -6.89 -11.04 -8.11
N GLY A 7 -5.62 -10.65 -7.92
CA GLY A 7 -5.05 -9.44 -8.55
C GLY A 7 -5.20 -9.43 -10.06
N LYS A 8 -5.19 -10.62 -10.69
CA LYS A 8 -5.36 -10.81 -12.14
C LYS A 8 -6.72 -10.31 -12.67
N SER A 9 -7.79 -10.40 -11.89
CA SER A 9 -9.13 -9.93 -12.29
C SER A 9 -9.38 -8.47 -11.93
N TYR A 10 -8.71 -7.96 -10.89
CA TYR A 10 -8.85 -6.58 -10.42
C TYR A 10 -8.14 -5.56 -11.32
N GLU A 11 -6.96 -5.93 -11.81
CA GLU A 11 -6.07 -5.01 -12.50
C GLU A 11 -6.63 -4.37 -13.78
N PRO A 12 -7.27 -5.14 -14.70
CA PRO A 12 -7.82 -4.57 -15.94
C PRO A 12 -8.99 -3.60 -15.70
N TYR A 13 -9.69 -3.73 -14.57
CA TYR A 13 -10.87 -2.92 -14.27
C TYR A 13 -10.55 -1.72 -13.39
N VAL A 14 -9.99 -1.94 -12.21
CA VAL A 14 -9.77 -0.88 -11.22
C VAL A 14 -8.32 -0.42 -11.20
N GLY A 15 -7.36 -1.33 -11.42
CA GLY A 15 -5.92 -1.02 -11.38
C GLY A 15 -5.49 0.12 -12.30
N ARG A 16 -6.09 0.22 -13.51
CA ARG A 16 -5.82 1.33 -14.45
C ARG A 16 -6.17 2.70 -13.86
N TRP A 17 -7.30 2.81 -13.19
CA TRP A 17 -7.74 4.06 -12.56
C TRP A 17 -6.98 4.33 -11.26
N SER A 18 -6.73 3.29 -10.47
CA SER A 18 -5.94 3.40 -9.24
C SER A 18 -4.56 3.99 -9.48
N ARG A 19 -3.89 3.67 -10.59
CA ARG A 19 -2.57 4.26 -10.91
C ARG A 19 -2.60 5.76 -11.14
N LEU A 20 -3.59 6.24 -11.89
CA LEU A 20 -3.75 7.68 -12.14
C LEU A 20 -4.04 8.42 -10.84
N VAL A 21 -4.96 7.89 -10.04
CA VAL A 21 -5.31 8.48 -8.73
C VAL A 21 -4.14 8.41 -7.77
N ALA A 22 -3.36 7.33 -7.76
CA ALA A 22 -2.20 7.18 -6.91
C ALA A 22 -1.12 8.22 -7.21
N ALA A 23 -0.83 8.49 -8.48
CA ALA A 23 0.13 9.51 -8.86
C ALA A 23 -0.27 10.91 -8.36
N GLU A 24 -1.54 11.29 -8.54
CA GLU A 24 -2.07 12.57 -8.04
C GLU A 24 -2.08 12.64 -6.51
N PHE A 25 -2.56 11.58 -5.85
CA PHE A 25 -2.59 11.49 -4.40
C PHE A 25 -1.19 11.66 -3.79
N VAL A 26 -0.20 10.98 -4.36
CA VAL A 26 1.20 11.13 -3.98
C VAL A 26 1.69 12.55 -4.31
N GLY A 27 1.26 13.19 -5.38
CA GLY A 27 1.58 14.61 -5.63
C GLY A 27 1.13 15.58 -4.53
N TRP A 28 0.09 15.25 -3.75
CA TRP A 28 -0.48 16.14 -2.73
C TRP A 28 0.19 16.07 -1.36
N LEU A 29 0.98 15.02 -1.08
CA LEU A 29 1.53 14.82 0.27
C LEU A 29 2.81 15.67 0.43
N ASP A 30 2.83 16.47 1.50
CA ASP A 30 4.06 17.08 2.00
C ASP A 30 4.80 16.05 2.87
N ARG A 31 5.98 15.61 2.42
CA ARG A 31 6.74 14.54 3.08
C ARG A 31 8.24 14.76 3.01
N PRO A 32 9.02 14.19 3.95
CA PRO A 32 10.45 14.18 3.82
C PRO A 32 10.87 13.40 2.57
N PRO A 33 11.85 13.90 1.79
CA PRO A 33 12.55 13.06 0.83
C PRO A 33 13.21 11.89 1.56
N ASP A 34 13.32 10.74 0.90
CA ASP A 34 14.11 9.58 1.35
C ASP A 34 13.65 8.90 2.67
N GLY A 35 12.41 9.11 3.10
CA GLY A 35 11.83 8.44 4.28
C GLY A 35 11.47 6.97 4.06
N ARG A 36 11.11 6.28 5.15
CA ARG A 36 10.49 4.94 5.15
C ARG A 36 8.98 5.04 5.02
N TRP A 37 8.43 4.22 4.14
CA TRP A 37 7.02 4.27 3.76
C TRP A 37 6.26 3.00 4.11
N LEU A 38 5.00 3.17 4.46
CA LEU A 38 4.06 2.08 4.71
C LEU A 38 2.80 2.27 3.85
N ASP A 39 2.54 1.35 2.92
CA ASP A 39 1.35 1.32 2.06
C ASP A 39 0.35 0.27 2.58
N ILE A 40 -0.76 0.73 3.16
CA ILE A 40 -1.70 -0.10 3.90
C ILE A 40 -2.92 -0.43 3.05
N GLY A 41 -3.10 -1.73 2.80
CA GLY A 41 -3.96 -2.24 1.74
C GLY A 41 -3.34 -2.01 0.37
N CYS A 42 -2.08 -2.40 0.19
CA CYS A 42 -1.32 -2.10 -1.03
C CYS A 42 -1.95 -2.72 -2.30
N GLY A 43 -2.83 -3.71 -2.16
CA GLY A 43 -3.50 -4.36 -3.28
C GLY A 43 -2.50 -4.89 -4.30
N THR A 44 -2.71 -4.57 -5.57
CA THR A 44 -1.82 -4.95 -6.68
C THR A 44 -0.54 -4.11 -6.78
N GLY A 45 -0.34 -3.13 -5.89
CA GLY A 45 0.89 -2.33 -5.82
C GLY A 45 0.82 -0.96 -6.51
N ALA A 46 -0.34 -0.53 -7.01
CA ALA A 46 -0.46 0.73 -7.76
C ALA A 46 0.00 1.99 -6.97
N LEU A 47 -0.32 2.07 -5.68
CA LEU A 47 0.13 3.19 -4.84
C LEU A 47 1.61 3.08 -4.50
N THR A 48 2.07 1.88 -4.15
CA THR A 48 3.49 1.56 -3.97
C THR A 48 4.33 1.98 -5.20
N GLU A 49 3.93 1.63 -6.43
CA GLU A 49 4.60 2.06 -7.67
C GLU A 49 4.70 3.59 -7.79
N ALA A 50 3.61 4.30 -7.47
CA ALA A 50 3.56 5.76 -7.54
C ALA A 50 4.53 6.41 -6.52
N VAL A 51 4.60 5.87 -5.30
CA VAL A 51 5.54 6.33 -4.26
C VAL A 51 6.99 6.11 -4.71
N LEU A 52 7.32 4.91 -5.19
CA LEU A 52 8.67 4.56 -5.68
C LEU A 52 9.15 5.48 -6.82
N SER A 53 8.22 5.87 -7.69
CA SER A 53 8.50 6.68 -8.89
C SER A 53 8.68 8.17 -8.60
N SER A 54 8.18 8.68 -7.46
CA SER A 54 8.09 10.13 -7.22
C SER A 54 8.76 10.60 -5.92
N THR A 55 9.15 9.70 -5.02
CA THR A 55 9.58 10.08 -3.65
C THR A 55 10.94 9.52 -3.22
N ALA A 56 11.56 8.69 -4.06
CA ALA A 56 12.82 8.02 -3.78
C ALA A 56 12.93 7.43 -2.34
N PRO A 57 11.94 6.62 -1.89
CA PRO A 57 11.92 6.14 -0.51
C PRO A 57 13.14 5.26 -0.20
N THR A 58 13.61 5.26 1.05
CA THR A 58 14.71 4.39 1.48
C THR A 58 14.26 2.95 1.72
N ASP A 59 13.03 2.78 2.20
CA ASP A 59 12.37 1.49 2.37
C ASP A 59 10.85 1.68 2.25
N LEU A 60 10.16 0.71 1.67
CA LEU A 60 8.71 0.73 1.49
C LEU A 60 8.12 -0.64 1.79
N VAL A 61 7.18 -0.70 2.74
CA VAL A 61 6.43 -1.91 3.07
C VAL A 61 4.99 -1.78 2.57
N GLY A 62 4.59 -2.63 1.64
CA GLY A 62 3.19 -2.83 1.27
C GLY A 62 2.56 -3.91 2.13
N VAL A 63 1.43 -3.61 2.78
CA VAL A 63 0.69 -4.56 3.61
C VAL A 63 -0.67 -4.80 3.00
N ASP A 64 -1.07 -6.05 2.80
CA ASP A 64 -2.44 -6.38 2.38
C ASP A 64 -2.90 -7.70 3.03
N PRO A 65 -4.17 -7.84 3.46
CA PRO A 65 -4.64 -9.10 4.06
C PRO A 65 -4.76 -10.23 3.04
N SER A 66 -4.76 -9.94 1.72
CA SER A 66 -4.90 -10.93 0.66
C SER A 66 -3.54 -11.45 0.18
N PRO A 67 -3.20 -12.74 0.41
CA PRO A 67 -1.97 -13.35 -0.11
C PRO A 67 -1.86 -13.28 -1.64
N GLY A 68 -3.00 -13.31 -2.34
CA GLY A 68 -3.06 -13.22 -3.80
C GLY A 68 -2.66 -11.84 -4.32
N PHE A 69 -3.01 -10.77 -3.60
CA PHE A 69 -2.58 -9.41 -3.91
C PHE A 69 -1.11 -9.19 -3.58
N VAL A 70 -0.65 -9.63 -2.40
CA VAL A 70 0.77 -9.56 -2.02
C VAL A 70 1.66 -10.26 -3.03
N THR A 71 1.29 -11.48 -3.45
CA THR A 71 2.04 -12.24 -4.47
C THR A 71 2.04 -11.52 -5.82
N HIS A 72 0.91 -10.92 -6.20
CA HIS A 72 0.80 -10.16 -7.45
C HIS A 72 1.69 -8.90 -7.39
N ALA A 73 1.58 -8.08 -6.36
CA ALA A 73 2.34 -6.86 -6.19
C ALA A 73 3.85 -7.13 -6.19
N ALA A 74 4.31 -8.15 -5.44
CA ALA A 74 5.71 -8.55 -5.42
C ALA A 74 6.25 -8.97 -6.81
N ALA A 75 5.41 -9.57 -7.65
CA ALA A 75 5.80 -9.97 -9.01
C ALA A 75 5.79 -8.80 -10.02
N HIS A 76 4.99 -7.76 -9.79
CA HIS A 76 4.79 -6.66 -10.75
C HIS A 76 5.47 -5.35 -10.36
N VAL A 77 5.93 -5.25 -9.11
CA VAL A 77 6.73 -4.12 -8.60
C VAL A 77 8.11 -4.62 -8.15
N PRO A 78 9.00 -5.02 -9.09
CA PRO A 78 10.31 -5.58 -8.78
C PRO A 78 11.32 -4.46 -8.44
N ASP A 79 11.07 -3.71 -7.39
CA ASP A 79 11.97 -2.67 -6.88
C ASP A 79 12.60 -3.12 -5.55
N PRO A 80 13.94 -3.10 -5.40
CA PRO A 80 14.61 -3.56 -4.18
C PRO A 80 14.28 -2.72 -2.94
N ARG A 81 13.72 -1.51 -3.11
CA ARG A 81 13.30 -0.65 -2.01
C ARG A 81 11.92 -1.03 -1.48
N ALA A 82 11.19 -1.91 -2.16
CA ALA A 82 9.84 -2.32 -1.76
C ALA A 82 9.78 -3.80 -1.38
N ARG A 83 9.04 -4.10 -0.31
CA ARG A 83 8.63 -5.46 0.04
C ARG A 83 7.14 -5.50 0.35
N PHE A 84 6.52 -6.65 0.07
CA PHE A 84 5.10 -6.87 0.28
C PHE A 84 4.88 -7.98 1.29
N VAL A 85 3.98 -7.75 2.26
CA VAL A 85 3.72 -8.68 3.35
C VAL A 85 2.22 -8.86 3.57
N VAL A 86 1.83 -10.08 3.91
CA VAL A 86 0.45 -10.36 4.33
C VAL A 86 0.26 -9.84 5.74
N GLY A 87 -0.72 -8.95 5.95
CA GLY A 87 -0.96 -8.36 7.25
C GLY A 87 -2.28 -7.62 7.36
N ASP A 88 -2.66 -7.29 8.59
CA ASP A 88 -3.91 -6.59 8.90
C ASP A 88 -3.63 -5.13 9.24
N ALA A 89 -4.42 -4.20 8.67
CA ALA A 89 -4.30 -2.78 8.98
C ALA A 89 -4.52 -2.43 10.47
N ARG A 90 -5.08 -3.35 11.24
CA ARG A 90 -5.34 -3.23 12.69
C ARG A 90 -4.18 -3.73 13.56
N ALA A 91 -3.18 -4.37 12.95
CA ALA A 91 -1.99 -4.89 13.63
C ALA A 91 -0.84 -4.93 12.60
N LEU A 92 -0.21 -3.78 12.37
CA LEU A 92 0.74 -3.61 11.28
C LEU A 92 2.05 -4.33 11.62
N PRO A 93 2.64 -5.09 10.67
CA PRO A 93 3.83 -5.91 10.90
C PRO A 93 5.13 -5.08 10.88
N VAL A 94 5.11 -3.92 11.54
CA VAL A 94 6.25 -3.01 11.72
C VAL A 94 6.33 -2.57 13.18
N ALA A 95 7.50 -2.09 13.60
CA ALA A 95 7.70 -1.54 14.94
C ALA A 95 7.04 -0.15 15.08
N ASP A 96 6.76 0.28 16.31
CA ASP A 96 6.33 1.65 16.63
C ASP A 96 7.33 2.68 16.05
N GLY A 97 6.82 3.75 15.45
CA GLY A 97 7.63 4.81 14.85
C GLY A 97 8.51 4.35 13.69
N TRP A 98 8.20 3.20 13.07
CA TRP A 98 9.01 2.69 11.96
C TRP A 98 8.78 3.47 10.66
N ALA A 99 7.56 3.91 10.37
CA ALA A 99 7.26 4.63 9.13
C ALA A 99 7.39 6.15 9.33
N ASP A 100 8.11 6.82 8.44
CA ASP A 100 8.11 8.28 8.36
C ASP A 100 6.86 8.78 7.62
N THR A 101 6.28 7.95 6.76
CA THR A 101 5.02 8.23 6.05
C THR A 101 4.18 6.97 5.89
N ALA A 102 2.91 7.03 6.29
CA ALA A 102 1.93 5.96 6.10
C ALA A 102 0.82 6.43 5.15
N VAL A 103 0.50 5.60 4.16
CA VAL A 103 -0.53 5.86 3.15
C VAL A 103 -1.49 4.69 3.02
N SER A 104 -2.71 4.96 2.54
CA SER A 104 -3.70 3.93 2.25
C SER A 104 -4.62 4.38 1.11
N GLY A 105 -4.48 3.74 -0.05
CA GLY A 105 -5.25 4.07 -1.25
C GLY A 105 -6.55 3.27 -1.33
N LEU A 106 -7.70 3.93 -1.23
CA LEU A 106 -9.03 3.32 -1.44
C LEU A 106 -9.43 2.16 -0.49
N VAL A 107 -8.64 1.87 0.56
CA VAL A 107 -8.84 0.70 1.43
C VAL A 107 -9.63 1.01 2.70
N LEU A 108 -9.41 2.17 3.33
CA LEU A 108 -10.00 2.48 4.65
C LEU A 108 -11.53 2.40 4.69
N ASN A 109 -12.19 2.54 3.54
CA ASN A 109 -13.64 2.38 3.38
C ASN A 109 -14.13 0.96 3.73
N PHE A 110 -13.28 -0.05 3.58
CA PHE A 110 -13.61 -1.46 3.77
C PHE A 110 -13.13 -2.04 5.11
N VAL A 111 -12.42 -1.26 5.92
CA VAL A 111 -11.90 -1.71 7.21
C VAL A 111 -13.00 -1.64 8.29
N ALA A 112 -13.45 -2.80 8.77
CA ALA A 112 -14.53 -2.93 9.76
C ALA A 112 -14.28 -2.15 11.07
N ALA A 113 -13.01 -2.00 11.48
CA ALA A 113 -12.60 -1.24 12.67
C ALA A 113 -11.69 -0.06 12.28
N ARG A 114 -12.17 0.84 11.41
CA ARG A 114 -11.39 1.96 10.85
C ARG A 114 -10.64 2.79 11.91
N ASN A 115 -11.28 3.12 13.03
CA ASN A 115 -10.63 3.87 14.10
C ASN A 115 -9.46 3.12 14.75
N HIS A 116 -9.52 1.78 14.79
CA HIS A 116 -8.41 0.98 15.28
C HIS A 116 -7.25 1.00 14.28
N ALA A 117 -7.55 0.80 12.99
CA ALA A 117 -6.54 0.91 11.94
C ALA A 117 -5.88 2.29 11.91
N LEU A 118 -6.64 3.39 12.01
CA LEU A 118 -6.09 4.75 12.07
C LEU A 118 -5.19 4.98 13.29
N ARG A 119 -5.47 4.33 14.43
CA ARG A 119 -4.57 4.39 15.59
C ARG A 119 -3.29 3.61 15.32
N GLU A 120 -3.41 2.42 14.76
CA GLU A 120 -2.27 1.58 14.42
C GLU A 120 -1.37 2.22 13.35
N MET A 121 -1.95 2.94 12.38
CA MET A 121 -1.21 3.73 11.38
C MET A 121 -0.38 4.87 11.98
N ARG A 122 -0.72 5.33 13.19
CA ARG A 122 -0.04 6.42 13.89
C ARG A 122 0.96 5.93 14.94
N ARG A 123 1.05 4.61 15.17
CA ARG A 123 1.95 3.98 16.13
C ARG A 123 3.39 4.08 15.63
#